data_AF-A0A9D2RKA9-F1
#
_entry.id   AF-A0A9D2RKA9-F1
#
_cell.length_a   1.000
_cell.length_b   1.000
_cell.length_c   1.000
_cell.angle_alpha   90.00
_cell.angle_beta   90.00
_cell.angle_gamma   90.00
#
_symmetry.space_group_name_H-M   'P 1'
#
loop_
_entity.id
_entity.type
_entity.pdbx_description
1 polymer ?
#
loop_
_entity_poly.entity_id
_entity_poly.type
_entity_poly.pdbx_seq_one_letter_code
_entity_poly.pdbx_strand_id
1 'polypeptide(L)'
;DMNQKHLGESLEGVVEDCVNKVGVDLNTASASLLEYVSGINKALAKNIVAYREEHGAFTNRKQLLKVAKLGPKAFEQCAGFMRISGGENPLDSTSVHPETYQAAARLLEKLGFSAQDLKRGGLAGIGRRVRDYKAMAQELEIGEITLRDLVSELEKPARDPRDEMPRPILRTDVLEMKDLKPGMVLKGTVRNVIDFGAFVDIGVHQDGLVHISQMTERYIKHPLEAVSVGDVVDVKVLAVDLDKKRISLTMKGLK
;
A
#
# COMPACT_ATOMS: atom_id res chain seq x y z
N ASP A 1 -6.19 -4.46 29.83
CA ASP A 1 -7.27 -3.96 28.96
C ASP A 1 -6.89 -2.58 28.46
N MET A 2 -6.89 -2.36 27.15
CA MET A 2 -6.56 -1.06 26.56
C MET A 2 -7.77 -0.13 26.63
N ASN A 3 -7.54 1.17 26.76
CA ASN A 3 -8.62 2.16 26.71
C ASN A 3 -9.25 2.17 25.31
N GLN A 4 -10.50 1.73 25.20
CA GLN A 4 -11.21 1.57 23.93
C GLN A 4 -11.29 2.87 23.11
N LYS A 5 -11.35 4.04 23.76
CA LYS A 5 -11.38 5.33 23.08
C LYS A 5 -10.05 5.62 22.38
N HIS A 6 -8.94 5.41 23.09
CA HIS A 6 -7.60 5.65 22.56
C HIS A 6 -7.24 4.65 21.45
N LEU A 7 -7.73 3.41 21.57
CA LEU A 7 -7.60 2.40 20.51
C LEU A 7 -8.38 2.82 19.25
N GLY A 8 -9.62 3.31 19.42
CA GLY A 8 -10.44 3.82 18.31
C GLY A 8 -9.75 4.96 17.57
N GLU A 9 -9.30 5.99 18.28
CA GLU A 9 -8.60 7.15 17.70
C GLU A 9 -7.30 6.74 16.97
N SER A 10 -6.55 5.79 17.53
CA SER A 10 -5.32 5.30 16.90
C SER A 10 -5.60 4.54 15.60
N LEU A 11 -6.62 3.66 15.60
CA LEU A 11 -7.00 2.89 14.43
C LEU A 11 -7.58 3.79 13.33
N GLU A 12 -8.40 4.77 13.70
CA GLU A 12 -8.99 5.74 12.77
C GLU A 12 -7.90 6.55 12.06
N GLY A 13 -6.89 7.03 12.80
CA GLY A 13 -5.74 7.73 12.22
C GLY A 13 -4.96 6.87 11.21
N VAL A 14 -4.73 5.59 11.51
CA VAL A 14 -4.04 4.69 10.57
C VAL A 14 -4.85 4.48 9.28
N VAL A 15 -6.18 4.38 9.39
CA VAL A 15 -7.06 4.27 8.22
C VAL A 15 -7.01 5.55 7.39
N GLU A 16 -7.11 6.72 8.02
CA GLU A 16 -6.98 8.01 7.35
C GLU A 16 -5.64 8.12 6.61
N ASP A 17 -4.52 7.82 7.26
CA ASP A 17 -3.20 7.86 6.65
C ASP A 17 -3.10 6.94 5.44
N CYS A 18 -3.64 5.73 5.52
CA CYS A 18 -3.62 4.77 4.43
C CYS A 18 -4.48 5.24 3.24
N VAL A 19 -5.69 5.74 3.51
CA VAL A 19 -6.62 6.21 2.47
C VAL A 19 -6.06 7.42 1.74
N ASN A 20 -5.52 8.40 2.47
CA ASN A 20 -4.94 9.60 1.87
C ASN A 20 -3.62 9.31 1.12
N LYS A 21 -2.81 8.35 1.61
CA LYS A 21 -1.59 7.92 0.91
C LYS A 21 -1.89 7.20 -0.40
N VAL A 22 -2.93 6.36 -0.42
CA VAL A 22 -3.34 5.67 -1.65
C VAL A 22 -4.07 6.62 -2.59
N GLY A 23 -4.86 7.55 -2.07
CA GLY A 23 -5.78 8.38 -2.85
C GLY A 23 -7.07 7.62 -3.23
N VAL A 24 -8.12 8.37 -3.54
CA VAL A 24 -9.48 7.83 -3.73
C VAL A 24 -10.04 8.30 -5.06
N ASP A 25 -10.54 7.38 -5.89
CA ASP A 25 -11.24 7.76 -7.13
C ASP A 25 -12.66 8.24 -6.82
N LEU A 26 -12.93 9.49 -7.17
CA LEU A 26 -14.13 10.22 -6.78
C LEU A 26 -15.42 9.63 -7.40
N ASN A 27 -15.31 9.01 -8.57
CA ASN A 27 -16.45 8.46 -9.30
C ASN A 27 -16.80 7.03 -8.88
N THR A 28 -15.86 6.32 -8.26
CA THR A 28 -16.05 4.90 -7.89
C THR A 28 -16.07 4.65 -6.39
N ALA A 29 -15.50 5.53 -5.58
CA ALA A 29 -15.41 5.35 -4.14
C ALA A 29 -16.77 5.31 -3.44
N SER A 30 -16.89 4.52 -2.38
CA SER A 30 -18.06 4.51 -1.51
C SER A 30 -18.05 5.69 -0.55
N ALA A 31 -19.22 6.06 -0.01
CA ALA A 31 -19.30 7.08 1.03
C ALA A 31 -18.42 6.75 2.24
N SER A 32 -18.37 5.48 2.66
CA SER A 32 -17.55 5.04 3.78
C SER A 32 -16.05 5.19 3.52
N LEU A 33 -15.59 5.06 2.28
CA LEU A 33 -14.18 5.31 1.94
C LEU A 33 -13.87 6.82 1.92
N LEU A 34 -14.80 7.62 1.40
CA LEU A 34 -14.67 9.08 1.35
C LEU A 34 -14.63 9.72 2.75
N GLU A 35 -15.24 9.09 3.75
CA GLU A 35 -15.19 9.53 5.16
C GLU A 35 -13.78 9.63 5.74
N TYR A 36 -12.81 8.88 5.18
CA TYR A 36 -11.42 8.89 5.62
C TYR A 36 -10.51 9.78 4.77
N VAL A 37 -11.08 10.57 3.85
CA VAL A 37 -10.31 11.55 3.07
C VAL A 37 -10.17 12.83 3.88
N SER A 38 -8.97 13.40 3.90
CA SER A 38 -8.68 14.62 4.65
C SER A 38 -9.65 15.76 4.28
N GLY A 39 -10.26 16.38 5.30
CA GLY A 39 -11.24 17.45 5.12
C GLY A 39 -12.65 17.00 4.75
N ILE A 40 -12.91 15.69 4.63
CA ILE A 40 -14.23 15.12 4.38
C ILE A 40 -14.79 14.51 5.67
N ASN A 41 -16.07 14.78 5.94
CA ASN A 41 -16.80 14.14 7.02
C ASN A 41 -17.94 13.28 6.45
N LYS A 42 -18.61 12.52 7.31
CA LYS A 42 -19.76 11.67 6.95
C LYS A 42 -20.87 12.36 6.17
N ALA A 43 -21.14 13.63 6.45
CA ALA A 43 -22.15 14.38 5.70
C ALA A 43 -21.66 14.75 4.30
N LEU A 44 -20.41 15.21 4.19
CA LEU A 44 -19.78 15.56 2.92
C LEU A 44 -19.61 14.33 2.02
N ALA A 45 -19.18 13.19 2.57
CA ALA A 45 -19.06 11.93 1.83
C ALA A 45 -20.39 11.52 1.17
N LYS A 46 -21.49 11.60 1.92
CA LYS A 46 -22.84 11.35 1.37
C LYS A 46 -23.23 12.36 0.30
N ASN A 47 -22.92 13.64 0.51
CA ASN A 47 -23.23 14.68 -0.47
C ASN A 47 -22.44 14.52 -1.77
N ILE A 48 -21.19 14.07 -1.71
CA ILE A 48 -20.37 13.77 -2.90
C ILE A 48 -21.01 12.64 -3.71
N VAL A 49 -21.41 11.55 -3.05
CA VAL A 49 -22.07 10.43 -3.71
C VAL A 49 -23.43 10.85 -4.30
N ALA A 50 -24.25 11.57 -3.54
CA ALA A 50 -25.53 12.09 -4.03
C ALA A 50 -25.34 13.02 -5.24
N TYR A 51 -24.32 13.88 -5.22
CA TYR A 51 -24.03 14.78 -6.32
C TYR A 51 -23.73 14.01 -7.62
N ARG A 52 -22.88 12.96 -7.58
CA ARG A 52 -22.60 12.16 -8.79
C ARG A 52 -23.76 11.30 -9.25
N GLU A 53 -24.63 10.87 -8.34
CA GLU A 53 -25.84 10.13 -8.71
C GLU A 53 -26.84 11.03 -9.44
N GLU A 54 -26.93 12.30 -9.06
CA GLU A 54 -27.84 13.28 -9.65
C GLU A 54 -27.27 13.94 -10.93
N HIS A 55 -25.98 14.28 -10.94
CA HIS A 55 -25.35 15.06 -12.02
C HIS A 55 -24.47 14.22 -12.95
N GLY A 56 -24.30 12.93 -12.64
CA GLY A 56 -23.38 12.03 -13.35
C GLY A 56 -21.94 12.12 -12.82
N ALA A 57 -21.04 11.41 -13.50
CA ALA A 57 -19.64 11.34 -13.12
C ALA A 57 -18.97 12.73 -13.14
N PHE A 58 -18.10 12.97 -12.16
CA PHE A 58 -17.26 14.15 -12.12
C PHE A 58 -16.22 14.11 -13.25
N THR A 59 -16.07 15.22 -13.96
CA THR A 59 -15.11 15.39 -15.07
C THR A 59 -13.90 16.23 -14.68
N ASN A 60 -14.01 17.03 -13.61
CA ASN A 60 -12.92 17.81 -13.05
C ASN A 60 -13.10 18.05 -11.55
N ARG A 61 -12.00 18.30 -10.82
CA ARG A 61 -12.06 18.49 -9.36
C ARG A 61 -12.85 19.73 -8.94
N LYS A 62 -12.90 20.78 -9.77
CA LYS A 62 -13.61 22.03 -9.44
C LYS A 62 -15.12 21.82 -9.24
N GLN A 63 -15.69 20.76 -9.83
CA GLN A 63 -17.08 20.37 -9.57
C GLN A 63 -17.35 20.00 -8.11
N LEU A 64 -16.32 19.66 -7.31
CA LEU A 64 -16.47 19.47 -5.86
C LEU A 64 -17.01 20.71 -5.15
N LEU A 65 -16.68 21.92 -5.64
CA LEU A 65 -17.20 23.17 -5.08
C LEU A 65 -18.72 23.35 -5.31
N LYS A 66 -19.33 22.54 -6.18
CA LYS A 66 -20.78 22.49 -6.40
C LYS A 66 -21.48 21.52 -5.46
N VAL A 67 -20.73 20.68 -4.73
CA VAL A 67 -21.29 19.73 -3.76
C VAL A 67 -21.81 20.50 -2.56
N ALA A 68 -23.02 20.16 -2.13
CA ALA A 68 -23.66 20.80 -0.99
C ALA A 68 -22.76 20.76 0.25
N LYS A 69 -22.58 21.93 0.88
CA LYS A 69 -21.79 22.13 2.12
C LYS A 69 -20.27 21.89 1.98
N LEU A 70 -19.76 21.62 0.77
CA LEU A 70 -18.31 21.55 0.53
C LEU A 70 -17.77 22.96 0.26
N GLY A 71 -17.11 23.52 1.26
CA GLY A 71 -16.52 24.86 1.19
C GLY A 71 -15.10 24.87 0.59
N PRO A 72 -14.55 26.06 0.28
CA PRO A 72 -13.22 26.20 -0.33
C PRO A 72 -12.09 25.61 0.53
N LYS A 73 -12.17 25.70 1.86
CA LYS A 73 -11.21 25.06 2.77
C LYS A 73 -11.26 23.53 2.70
N ALA A 74 -12.47 22.95 2.68
CA ALA A 74 -12.62 21.51 2.57
C ALA A 74 -12.11 21.01 1.21
N PHE A 75 -12.36 21.79 0.15
CA PHE A 75 -11.81 21.53 -1.18
C PHE A 75 -10.28 21.53 -1.18
N GLU A 76 -9.65 22.55 -0.60
CA GLU A 76 -8.19 22.64 -0.50
C GLU A 76 -7.57 21.47 0.27
N GLN A 77 -8.23 20.99 1.33
CA GLN A 77 -7.74 19.84 2.08
C GLN A 77 -7.91 18.51 1.33
N CYS A 78 -9.03 18.32 0.61
CA CYS A 78 -9.35 17.02 0.01
C CYS A 78 -8.86 16.86 -1.43
N ALA A 79 -8.72 17.96 -2.19
CA ALA A 79 -8.55 17.89 -3.64
C ALA A 79 -7.27 17.19 -4.08
N GLY A 80 -6.22 17.13 -3.26
CA GLY A 80 -4.98 16.40 -3.56
C GLY A 80 -5.15 14.88 -3.48
N PHE A 81 -6.10 14.40 -2.69
CA PHE A 81 -6.34 12.98 -2.43
C PHE A 81 -7.43 12.39 -3.33
N MET A 82 -8.25 13.23 -3.96
CA MET A 82 -9.35 12.82 -4.85
C MET A 82 -8.86 12.71 -6.30
N ARG A 83 -8.99 11.53 -6.91
CA ARG A 83 -8.63 11.29 -8.31
C ARG A 83 -9.85 11.19 -9.20
N ILE A 84 -9.71 11.61 -10.45
CA ILE A 84 -10.74 11.46 -11.49
C ILE A 84 -10.12 10.74 -12.68
N SER A 85 -10.44 9.45 -12.81
CA SER A 85 -10.05 8.66 -13.98
C SER A 85 -10.82 9.14 -15.21
N GLY A 86 -10.10 9.46 -16.29
CA GLY A 86 -10.71 9.90 -17.55
C GLY A 86 -11.26 11.34 -17.54
N GLY A 87 -10.88 12.17 -16.57
CA GLY A 87 -11.26 13.57 -16.51
C GLY A 87 -10.75 14.43 -17.68
N GLU A 88 -11.26 15.66 -17.75
CA GLU A 88 -10.84 16.67 -18.75
C GLU A 88 -9.36 17.01 -18.61
N ASN A 89 -8.91 17.23 -17.37
CA ASN A 89 -7.53 17.53 -17.05
C ASN A 89 -6.76 16.25 -16.67
N PRO A 90 -5.68 15.88 -17.39
CA PRO A 90 -4.83 14.74 -17.05
C PRO A 90 -4.23 14.79 -15.64
N LEU A 91 -4.06 15.98 -15.06
CA LEU A 91 -3.54 16.13 -13.69
C LEU A 91 -4.55 15.66 -12.64
N ASP A 92 -5.85 15.63 -12.95
CA ASP A 92 -6.88 15.18 -12.01
C ASP A 92 -6.77 13.68 -11.68
N SER A 93 -6.06 12.89 -12.50
CA SER A 93 -5.74 11.48 -12.20
C SER A 93 -4.47 11.30 -11.36
N THR A 94 -3.76 12.38 -11.00
CA THR A 94 -2.51 12.34 -10.23
C THR A 94 -2.72 12.81 -8.78
N SER A 95 -1.73 12.72 -7.90
CA SER A 95 -1.83 13.31 -6.55
C SER A 95 -1.44 14.80 -6.53
N VAL A 96 -1.21 15.40 -7.71
CA VAL A 96 -0.89 16.82 -7.83
C VAL A 96 -2.09 17.66 -7.37
N HIS A 97 -1.84 18.58 -6.44
CA HIS A 97 -2.88 19.47 -5.91
C HIS A 97 -3.28 20.54 -6.96
N PRO A 98 -4.56 20.95 -7.07
CA PRO A 98 -4.98 21.98 -8.02
C PRO A 98 -4.25 23.32 -7.90
N GLU A 99 -3.73 23.65 -6.72
CA GLU A 99 -2.90 24.84 -6.48
C GLU A 99 -1.61 24.84 -7.33
N THR A 100 -1.05 23.66 -7.61
CA THR A 100 0.20 23.51 -8.35
C THR A 100 -0.02 23.21 -9.83
N TYR A 101 -1.26 23.26 -10.34
CA TYR A 101 -1.55 22.99 -11.76
C TYR A 101 -0.87 23.96 -12.71
N GLN A 102 -0.78 25.24 -12.32
CA GLN A 102 -0.08 26.24 -13.12
C GLN A 102 1.42 25.94 -13.21
N ALA A 103 2.03 25.53 -12.10
CA ALA A 103 3.44 25.12 -12.06
C ALA A 103 3.66 23.83 -12.87
N ALA A 104 2.76 22.86 -12.76
CA ALA A 104 2.79 21.61 -13.54
C ALA A 104 2.72 21.88 -15.04
N ALA A 105 1.79 22.73 -15.49
CA ALA A 105 1.65 23.10 -16.89
C ALA A 105 2.93 23.77 -17.43
N ARG A 106 3.47 24.77 -16.71
CA ARG A 106 4.73 25.45 -17.07
C ARG A 106 5.92 24.49 -17.12
N LEU A 107 6.00 23.55 -16.17
CA LEU A 107 7.05 22.52 -16.13
C LEU A 107 6.97 21.62 -17.36
N LEU A 108 5.76 21.15 -17.72
CA LEU A 108 5.56 20.32 -18.90
C LEU A 108 5.96 21.05 -20.18
N GLU A 109 5.55 22.31 -20.36
CA GLU A 109 5.92 23.13 -21.51
C GLU A 109 7.43 23.31 -21.64
N LYS A 110 8.12 23.65 -20.54
CA LYS A 110 9.59 23.81 -20.51
C LYS A 110 10.32 22.52 -20.84
N LEU A 111 9.77 21.40 -20.38
CA LEU A 111 10.28 20.08 -20.68
C LEU A 111 9.68 19.54 -21.99
N GLY A 112 8.98 20.33 -22.81
CA GLY A 112 8.46 19.86 -24.10
C GLY A 112 7.63 18.58 -24.03
N PHE A 113 6.92 18.36 -22.92
CA PHE A 113 5.95 17.29 -22.75
C PHE A 113 4.54 17.87 -22.86
N SER A 114 3.61 17.07 -23.35
CA SER A 114 2.21 17.43 -23.39
C SER A 114 1.42 16.74 -22.27
N ALA A 115 0.26 17.29 -21.94
CA ALA A 115 -0.65 16.64 -20.99
C ALA A 115 -1.19 15.29 -21.52
N GLN A 116 -1.13 15.05 -22.84
CA GLN A 116 -1.49 13.75 -23.44
C GLN A 116 -0.44 12.67 -23.17
N ASP A 117 0.83 13.05 -23.07
CA ASP A 117 1.91 12.10 -22.73
C ASP A 117 1.70 11.55 -21.31
N LEU A 118 1.14 12.36 -20.40
CA LEU A 118 0.74 11.92 -19.06
C LEU A 118 -0.36 10.84 -19.10
N LYS A 119 -1.34 10.95 -20.01
CA LYS A 119 -2.43 9.96 -20.17
C LYS A 119 -1.93 8.59 -20.64
N ARG A 120 -0.73 8.49 -21.22
CA ARG A 120 -0.15 7.23 -21.75
C ARG A 120 0.56 6.38 -20.70
N GLY A 121 0.49 6.75 -19.41
CA GLY A 121 1.09 5.99 -18.32
C GLY A 121 2.28 6.68 -17.64
N GLY A 122 2.40 8.01 -17.78
CA GLY A 122 3.43 8.81 -17.13
C GLY A 122 4.58 9.25 -18.01
N LEU A 123 5.37 10.18 -17.50
CA LEU A 123 6.48 10.82 -18.19
C LEU A 123 7.81 10.23 -17.72
N ALA A 124 8.08 8.98 -18.12
CA ALA A 124 9.29 8.27 -17.73
C ALA A 124 10.56 9.11 -18.03
N GLY A 125 11.37 9.37 -17.00
CA GLY A 125 12.60 10.15 -17.12
C GLY A 125 12.42 11.67 -17.11
N ILE A 126 11.22 12.21 -16.83
CA ILE A 126 11.01 13.65 -16.64
C ILE A 126 11.97 14.23 -15.58
N GLY A 127 12.21 13.50 -14.49
CA GLY A 127 13.15 13.91 -13.45
C GLY A 127 14.61 14.01 -13.91
N ARG A 128 15.01 13.28 -14.95
CA ARG A 128 16.37 13.38 -15.54
C ARG A 128 16.54 14.64 -16.39
N ARG A 129 15.44 15.26 -16.81
CA ARG A 129 15.45 16.48 -17.61
C ARG A 129 15.53 17.73 -16.74
N VAL A 130 15.18 17.62 -15.46
CA VAL A 130 15.40 18.67 -14.47
C VAL A 130 16.85 18.60 -14.00
N ARG A 131 17.70 19.50 -14.54
CA ARG A 131 19.13 19.57 -14.18
C ARG A 131 19.35 20.24 -12.82
N ASP A 132 18.57 21.27 -12.52
CA ASP A 132 18.66 22.06 -11.29
C ASP A 132 17.25 22.28 -10.73
N TYR A 133 16.94 21.59 -9.63
CA TYR A 133 15.65 21.69 -8.96
C TYR A 133 15.47 23.04 -8.27
N LYS A 134 16.54 23.66 -7.78
CA LYS A 134 16.45 24.92 -7.04
C LYS A 134 16.11 26.08 -7.99
N ALA A 135 16.81 26.15 -9.11
CA ALA A 135 16.54 27.16 -10.14
C ALA A 135 15.14 26.98 -10.75
N MET A 136 14.77 25.74 -11.07
CA MET A 136 13.44 25.42 -11.62
C MET A 136 12.32 25.72 -10.63
N ALA A 137 12.50 25.43 -9.33
CA ALA A 137 11.49 25.71 -8.31
C ALA A 137 11.25 27.22 -8.14
N GLN A 138 12.32 28.02 -8.13
CA GLN A 138 12.21 29.49 -8.09
C GLN A 138 11.48 30.04 -9.32
N GLU A 139 11.78 29.52 -10.50
CA GLU A 139 11.13 29.96 -11.75
C GLU A 139 9.64 29.56 -11.81
N LEU A 140 9.30 28.41 -11.23
CA LEU A 140 7.92 27.92 -11.14
C LEU A 140 7.15 28.50 -9.94
N GLU A 141 7.79 29.33 -9.12
CA GLU A 141 7.22 29.95 -7.91
C GLU A 141 6.70 28.91 -6.90
N ILE A 142 7.37 27.76 -6.79
CA ILE A 142 7.05 26.68 -5.84
C ILE A 142 8.27 26.30 -4.99
N GLY A 143 8.05 25.56 -3.91
CA GLY A 143 9.12 25.01 -3.09
C GLY A 143 9.88 23.89 -3.81
N GLU A 144 11.17 23.70 -3.48
CA GLU A 144 11.99 22.62 -4.06
C GLU A 144 11.41 21.23 -3.75
N ILE A 145 10.88 21.03 -2.54
CA ILE A 145 10.23 19.78 -2.12
C ILE A 145 8.99 19.54 -2.98
N THR A 146 8.14 20.57 -3.13
CA THR A 146 6.95 20.53 -3.99
C THR A 146 7.28 20.20 -5.45
N LEU A 147 8.38 20.74 -5.97
CA LEU A 147 8.84 20.41 -7.33
C LEU A 147 9.28 18.95 -7.43
N ARG A 148 10.00 18.42 -6.45
CA ARG A 148 10.41 17.01 -6.43
C ARG A 148 9.21 16.07 -6.39
N ASP A 149 8.23 16.39 -5.56
CA ASP A 149 6.99 15.61 -5.45
C ASP A 149 6.19 15.68 -6.77
N LEU A 150 6.06 16.88 -7.35
CA LEU A 150 5.42 17.10 -8.65
C LEU A 150 6.09 16.27 -9.75
N VAL A 151 7.42 16.27 -9.83
CA VAL A 151 8.17 15.50 -10.82
C VAL A 151 7.96 14.00 -10.62
N SER A 152 7.98 13.51 -9.37
CA SER A 152 7.73 12.11 -9.04
C SER A 152 6.31 11.68 -9.45
N GLU A 153 5.30 12.50 -9.17
CA GLU A 153 3.91 12.24 -9.55
C GLU A 153 3.70 12.26 -11.07
N LEU A 154 4.36 13.17 -11.80
CA LEU A 154 4.28 13.22 -13.26
C LEU A 154 5.03 12.05 -13.93
N GLU A 155 6.10 11.54 -13.32
CA GLU A 155 6.83 10.38 -13.82
C GLU A 155 6.00 9.09 -13.71
N LYS A 156 5.29 8.91 -12.60
CA LYS A 156 4.42 7.75 -12.33
C LYS A 156 3.06 8.21 -11.77
N PRO A 157 2.13 8.65 -12.64
CA PRO A 157 0.84 9.14 -12.21
C PRO A 157 0.02 8.01 -11.57
N ALA A 158 -0.65 8.32 -10.46
CA ALA A 158 -1.46 7.37 -9.69
C ALA A 158 -0.68 6.12 -9.23
N ARG A 159 0.62 6.26 -8.89
CA ARG A 159 1.41 5.20 -8.27
C ARG A 159 0.66 4.63 -7.08
N ASP A 160 0.24 3.39 -7.18
CA ASP A 160 -0.34 2.68 -6.06
C ASP A 160 0.81 2.29 -5.12
N PRO A 161 0.89 2.84 -3.89
CA PRO A 161 1.93 2.45 -2.95
C PRO A 161 1.88 0.96 -2.60
N ARG A 162 0.77 0.27 -2.91
CA ARG A 162 0.60 -1.18 -2.72
C ARG A 162 1.39 -2.01 -3.74
N ASP A 163 1.68 -1.50 -4.94
CA ASP A 163 2.39 -2.27 -5.97
C ASP A 163 3.84 -2.59 -5.59
N GLU A 164 4.42 -1.77 -4.69
CA GLU A 164 5.78 -1.93 -4.17
C GLU A 164 5.82 -2.74 -2.88
N MET A 165 4.65 -3.05 -2.30
CA MET A 165 4.60 -3.94 -1.15
C MET A 165 4.96 -5.35 -1.60
N PRO A 166 5.69 -6.11 -0.77
CA PRO A 166 5.93 -7.52 -1.07
C PRO A 166 4.57 -8.17 -1.27
N ARG A 167 4.37 -8.75 -2.46
CA ARG A 167 3.11 -9.40 -2.79
C ARG A 167 2.82 -10.43 -1.71
N PRO A 168 1.57 -10.50 -1.21
CA PRO A 168 1.17 -11.60 -0.35
C PRO A 168 1.59 -12.89 -1.04
N ILE A 169 2.35 -13.74 -0.33
CA ILE A 169 2.67 -15.07 -0.84
C ILE A 169 1.34 -15.81 -0.86
N LEU A 170 0.67 -15.79 -2.01
CA LEU A 170 -0.50 -16.60 -2.25
C LEU A 170 -0.04 -18.05 -2.10
N ARG A 171 -0.40 -18.70 -0.98
CA ARG A 171 -0.33 -20.16 -0.87
C ARG A 171 -1.37 -20.73 -1.81
N THR A 172 -1.01 -20.87 -3.09
CA THR A 172 -1.89 -21.46 -4.10
C THR A 172 -2.08 -22.96 -3.87
N ASP A 173 -1.21 -23.57 -3.07
CA ASP A 173 -1.27 -24.98 -2.77
C ASP A 173 -1.63 -25.14 -1.28
N VAL A 174 -2.92 -25.20 -0.98
CA VAL A 174 -3.37 -25.83 0.28
C VAL A 174 -3.04 -27.31 0.13
N LEU A 175 -1.81 -27.67 0.45
CA LEU A 175 -1.31 -29.04 0.42
C LEU A 175 -2.00 -29.80 1.55
N GLU A 176 -2.64 -30.93 1.23
CA GLU A 176 -3.03 -31.85 2.29
C GLU A 176 -1.78 -32.51 2.86
N MET A 177 -1.85 -32.99 4.10
CA MET A 177 -0.72 -33.72 4.73
C MET A 177 -0.22 -34.91 3.88
N LYS A 178 -1.08 -35.46 3.00
CA LYS A 178 -0.77 -36.56 2.08
C LYS A 178 0.16 -36.15 0.93
N ASP A 179 0.16 -34.88 0.56
CA ASP A 179 0.95 -34.34 -0.55
C ASP A 179 2.35 -33.92 -0.11
N LEU A 180 2.61 -33.90 1.20
CA LEU A 180 3.92 -33.62 1.75
C LEU A 180 4.88 -34.79 1.52
N LYS A 181 5.95 -34.51 0.76
CA LYS A 181 7.06 -35.44 0.55
C LYS A 181 8.28 -34.99 1.36
N PRO A 182 9.00 -35.92 2.00
CA PRO A 182 10.31 -35.63 2.56
C PRO A 182 11.22 -34.97 1.52
N GLY A 183 11.85 -33.86 1.90
CA GLY A 183 12.73 -33.07 1.04
C GLY A 183 12.14 -31.79 0.47
N MET A 184 10.81 -31.61 0.53
CA MET A 184 10.16 -30.37 0.10
C MET A 184 10.55 -29.19 0.99
N VAL A 185 10.81 -28.05 0.36
CA VAL A 185 11.08 -26.77 1.05
C VAL A 185 9.83 -25.91 0.95
N LEU A 186 9.37 -25.40 2.07
CA LEU A 186 8.12 -24.65 2.22
C LEU A 186 8.36 -23.44 3.12
N LYS A 187 7.59 -22.37 2.89
CA LYS A 187 7.55 -21.22 3.80
C LYS A 187 6.49 -21.41 4.86
N GLY A 188 6.90 -21.34 6.13
CA GLY A 188 6.04 -21.51 7.28
C GLY A 188 6.11 -20.34 8.24
N THR A 189 5.08 -20.17 9.05
CA THR A 189 5.02 -19.14 10.10
C THR A 189 5.16 -19.78 11.46
N VAL A 190 6.05 -19.27 12.31
CA VAL A 190 6.24 -19.78 13.67
C VAL A 190 5.01 -19.44 14.51
N ARG A 191 4.28 -20.47 14.95
CA ARG A 191 3.10 -20.30 15.82
C ARG A 191 3.46 -20.31 17.30
N ASN A 192 4.43 -21.13 17.68
CA ASN A 192 4.80 -21.30 19.08
C ASN A 192 6.26 -21.74 19.20
N VAL A 193 6.93 -21.31 20.25
CA VAL A 193 8.32 -21.65 20.57
C VAL A 193 8.35 -22.28 21.95
N ILE A 194 9.03 -23.42 22.07
CA ILE A 194 9.17 -24.20 23.31
C ILE A 194 10.65 -24.51 23.54
N ASP A 195 11.03 -24.98 24.74
CA ASP A 195 12.44 -25.13 25.11
C ASP A 195 13.25 -26.06 24.19
N PHE A 196 12.60 -27.06 23.58
CA PHE A 196 13.26 -28.04 22.70
C PHE A 196 13.01 -27.82 21.20
N GLY A 197 12.32 -26.75 20.80
CA GLY A 197 12.05 -26.48 19.39
C GLY A 197 11.00 -25.41 19.11
N ALA A 198 10.56 -25.33 17.87
CA ALA A 198 9.52 -24.39 17.42
C ALA A 198 8.47 -25.10 16.55
N PHE A 199 7.20 -24.73 16.73
CA PHE A 199 6.09 -25.16 15.90
C PHE A 199 5.86 -24.16 14.78
N VAL A 200 5.88 -24.67 13.54
CA VAL A 200 5.79 -23.89 12.32
C VAL A 200 4.58 -24.35 11.51
N ASP A 201 3.71 -23.39 11.18
CA ASP A 201 2.56 -23.60 10.32
C ASP A 201 2.95 -23.48 8.84
N ILE A 202 3.00 -24.62 8.15
CA ILE A 202 3.29 -24.73 6.72
C ILE A 202 2.02 -24.76 5.85
N GLY A 203 0.83 -24.65 6.44
CA GLY A 203 -0.44 -24.52 5.71
C GLY A 203 -1.23 -25.81 5.49
N VAL A 204 -0.84 -26.90 6.16
CA VAL A 204 -1.45 -28.23 6.00
C VAL A 204 -2.42 -28.62 7.13
N HIS A 205 -3.01 -27.62 7.81
CA HIS A 205 -3.85 -27.76 9.02
C HIS A 205 -3.17 -28.41 10.25
N GLN A 206 -1.94 -28.89 10.11
CA GLN A 206 -1.14 -29.50 11.15
C GLN A 206 0.22 -28.79 11.25
N ASP A 207 0.59 -28.41 12.47
CA ASP A 207 1.86 -27.72 12.71
C ASP A 207 3.02 -28.70 12.65
N GLY A 208 4.11 -28.30 11.99
CA GLY A 208 5.35 -29.06 11.96
C GLY A 208 6.29 -28.64 13.08
N LEU A 209 7.02 -29.59 13.64
CA LEU A 209 7.99 -29.35 14.71
C LEU A 209 9.40 -29.23 14.11
N VAL A 210 10.06 -28.11 14.38
CA VAL A 210 11.51 -27.94 14.18
C VAL A 210 12.19 -28.13 15.53
N HIS A 211 12.97 -29.21 15.67
CA HIS A 211 13.74 -29.45 16.89
C HIS A 211 14.90 -28.44 17.00
N ILE A 212 15.33 -28.07 18.21
CA ILE A 212 16.41 -27.09 18.44
C ILE A 212 17.70 -27.41 17.65
N SER A 213 18.03 -28.70 17.53
CA SER A 213 19.19 -29.17 16.77
C SER A 213 19.05 -29.07 15.25
N GLN A 214 17.85 -28.78 14.76
CA GLN A 214 17.47 -28.63 13.35
C GLN A 214 17.12 -27.18 13.01
N MET A 215 17.23 -26.24 13.95
CA MET A 215 16.96 -24.82 13.71
C MET A 215 18.15 -24.10 13.07
N THR A 216 19.37 -24.35 13.53
CA THR A 216 20.56 -23.67 13.01
C THR A 216 21.79 -24.56 12.98
N GLU A 217 22.75 -24.29 12.09
CA GLU A 217 24.05 -24.98 12.04
C GLU A 217 24.92 -24.73 13.28
N ARG A 218 24.75 -23.58 13.92
CA ARG A 218 25.42 -23.24 15.19
C ARG A 218 24.71 -23.87 16.38
N TYR A 219 25.45 -24.09 17.47
CA TYR A 219 24.86 -24.48 18.76
C TYR A 219 24.11 -23.29 19.38
N ILE A 220 22.86 -23.50 19.76
CA ILE A 220 21.99 -22.50 20.38
C ILE A 220 21.48 -23.08 21.71
N LYS A 221 21.44 -22.24 22.75
CA LYS A 221 20.95 -22.65 24.08
C LYS A 221 19.43 -22.58 24.17
N HIS A 222 18.82 -21.57 23.55
CA HIS A 222 17.36 -21.43 23.54
C HIS A 222 16.80 -21.14 22.13
N PRO A 223 15.73 -21.81 21.68
CA PRO A 223 15.11 -21.59 20.36
C PRO A 223 14.71 -20.14 20.05
N LEU A 224 14.42 -19.34 21.09
CA LEU A 224 14.12 -17.91 21.01
C LEU A 224 15.28 -17.06 20.47
N GLU A 225 16.52 -17.55 20.53
CA GLU A 225 17.67 -16.87 19.93
C GLU A 225 17.71 -17.00 18.39
N ALA A 226 16.95 -17.95 17.84
CA ALA A 226 16.89 -18.22 16.41
C ALA A 226 15.62 -17.69 15.75
N VAL A 227 14.47 -17.82 16.42
CA VAL A 227 13.16 -17.46 15.86
C VAL A 227 12.24 -16.88 16.93
N SER A 228 11.37 -15.97 16.51
CA SER A 228 10.28 -15.41 17.31
C SER A 228 8.91 -15.94 16.85
N VAL A 229 7.93 -15.90 17.74
CA VAL A 229 6.53 -16.19 17.37
C VAL A 229 6.05 -15.15 16.36
N GLY A 230 5.51 -15.61 15.23
CA GLY A 230 5.06 -14.77 14.12
C GLY A 230 6.07 -14.65 12.97
N ASP A 231 7.31 -15.13 13.13
CA ASP A 231 8.32 -15.06 12.08
C ASP A 231 7.97 -15.99 10.91
N VAL A 232 8.22 -15.53 9.69
CA VAL A 232 8.11 -16.33 8.46
C VAL A 232 9.47 -16.91 8.14
N VAL A 233 9.56 -18.24 8.13
CA VAL A 233 10.79 -19.01 8.02
C VAL A 233 10.70 -20.05 6.91
N ASP A 234 11.82 -20.28 6.22
CA ASP A 234 11.96 -21.37 5.25
C ASP A 234 12.28 -22.67 5.98
N VAL A 235 11.47 -23.71 5.74
CA VAL A 235 11.59 -25.02 6.38
C VAL A 235 11.56 -26.14 5.35
N LYS A 236 12.31 -27.20 5.61
CA LYS A 236 12.36 -28.41 4.80
C LYS A 236 11.73 -29.57 5.56
N VAL A 237 10.88 -30.33 4.88
CA VAL A 237 10.25 -31.53 5.43
C VAL A 237 11.29 -32.63 5.57
N LEU A 238 11.56 -33.07 6.80
CA LEU A 238 12.43 -34.22 7.09
C LEU A 238 11.65 -35.53 7.03
N ALA A 239 10.51 -35.57 7.70
CA ALA A 239 9.67 -36.75 7.80
C ALA A 239 8.21 -36.37 8.01
N VAL A 240 7.31 -37.19 7.48
CA VAL A 240 5.86 -37.06 7.64
C VAL A 240 5.34 -38.39 8.14
N ASP A 241 4.75 -38.39 9.33
CA ASP A 241 4.11 -39.55 9.95
C ASP A 241 2.60 -39.35 9.87
N LEU A 242 1.97 -39.97 8.87
CA LEU A 242 0.54 -39.86 8.60
C LEU A 242 -0.31 -40.51 9.71
N ASP A 243 0.17 -41.59 10.33
CA ASP A 243 -0.53 -42.29 11.41
C ASP A 243 -0.64 -41.42 12.66
N LYS A 244 0.45 -40.71 12.99
CA LYS A 244 0.53 -39.87 14.21
C LYS A 244 0.28 -38.39 13.95
N LYS A 245 -0.09 -38.01 12.72
CA LYS A 245 -0.30 -36.63 12.28
C LYS A 245 0.87 -35.70 12.66
N ARG A 246 2.10 -36.18 12.49
CA ARG A 246 3.32 -35.44 12.86
C ARG A 246 4.18 -35.12 11.67
N ILE A 247 4.68 -33.89 11.63
CA ILE A 247 5.56 -33.39 10.57
C ILE A 247 6.83 -32.91 11.24
N SER A 248 7.96 -33.51 10.87
CA SER A 248 9.29 -33.09 11.32
C SER A 248 9.89 -32.18 10.27
N LEU A 249 10.30 -30.99 10.71
CA LEU A 249 10.84 -29.94 9.85
C LEU A 249 12.28 -29.62 10.25
N THR A 250 13.07 -29.11 9.31
CA THR A 250 14.40 -28.55 9.54
C THR A 250 14.53 -27.19 8.88
N MET A 251 15.24 -26.28 9.55
CA MET A 251 15.65 -24.98 9.02
C MET A 251 17.13 -25.02 8.56
N LYS A 252 17.83 -26.13 8.79
CA LYS A 252 19.23 -26.31 8.37
C LYS A 252 19.37 -26.47 6.87
N GLY A 253 20.45 -25.91 6.33
CA GLY A 253 20.78 -26.00 4.91
C GLY A 253 19.86 -25.23 3.95
N LEU A 254 19.04 -24.32 4.49
CA LEU A 254 18.19 -23.42 3.72
C LEU A 254 18.75 -21.99 3.85
N LYS A 255 18.88 -21.29 2.73
CA LYS A 255 19.36 -19.91 2.63
C LYS A 255 18.24 -19.01 2.16
#